data_AF-A0A945AZ31-F1
#
_entry.id   AF-A0A945AZ31-F1
#
_cell.length_a   1.000
_cell.length_b   1.000
_cell.length_c   1.000
_cell.angle_alpha   90.00
_cell.angle_beta   90.00
_cell.angle_gamma   90.00
#
_symmetry.space_group_name_H-M   'P 1'
#
loop_
_entity.id
_entity.type
_entity.pdbx_description
1 polymer ?
#
loop_
_entity_poly.entity_id
_entity_poly.type
_entity_poly.pdbx_seq_one_letter_code
_entity_poly.pdbx_strand_id
1 'polypeptide(L)'
;MAPPDILHAELPENPLCLITDDGSSLAPVLAKALSEQGWLPVILRFSGISELVKKKQKPFAKEIPLIELTSSSEFELETSLKSLKEKHGNIGGF
;
A
#
# COMPACT_ATOMS: atom_id res chain seq x y z
N MET A 1 12.88 -33.53 12.82
CA MET A 1 12.70 -32.34 11.96
C MET A 1 12.35 -31.19 12.88
N ALA A 2 13.20 -30.17 12.98
CA ALA A 2 12.78 -28.91 13.60
C ALA A 2 11.68 -28.32 12.71
N PRO A 3 10.59 -27.78 13.28
CA PRO A 3 9.62 -27.04 12.49
C PRO A 3 10.35 -25.90 11.77
N PRO A 4 9.95 -25.53 10.54
CA PRO A 4 10.59 -24.42 9.84
C PRO A 4 10.55 -23.21 10.76
N ASP A 5 11.69 -22.53 10.91
CA ASP A 5 11.82 -21.34 11.74
C ASP A 5 10.73 -20.34 11.34
N ILE A 6 9.70 -20.23 12.18
CA ILE A 6 8.63 -19.27 11.96
C ILE A 6 9.26 -17.90 12.16
N LEU A 7 9.26 -17.08 11.11
CA LEU A 7 9.68 -15.68 11.20
C LEU A 7 8.71 -14.93 12.13
N HIS A 8 8.92 -15.05 13.45
CA HIS A 8 8.19 -14.32 14.47
C HIS A 8 8.69 -12.88 14.44
N ALA A 9 8.05 -12.06 13.62
CA ALA A 9 8.10 -10.62 13.77
C ALA A 9 6.77 -10.20 14.40
N GLU A 10 6.82 -9.62 15.60
CA GLU A 10 5.65 -8.98 16.18
C GLU A 10 5.29 -7.79 15.28
N LEU A 11 4.11 -7.84 14.68
CA LEU A 11 3.57 -6.72 13.91
C LEU A 11 3.10 -5.63 14.89
N PRO A 12 3.26 -4.35 14.55
CA PRO A 12 2.72 -3.26 15.35
C PRO A 12 1.18 -3.34 15.41
N GLU A 13 0.58 -2.75 16.45
CA GLU A 13 -0.88 -2.58 16.49
C GLU A 13 -1.34 -1.76 15.29
N ASN A 14 -2.33 -2.28 14.54
CA ASN A 14 -2.82 -1.72 13.27
C ASN A 14 -1.71 -1.52 12.22
N PRO A 15 -1.10 -2.62 11.72
CA PRO A 15 0.03 -2.52 10.82
C PRO A 15 -0.35 -1.86 9.50
N LEU A 16 0.50 -0.94 9.04
CA LEU A 16 0.34 -0.30 7.74
C LEU A 16 0.76 -1.27 6.63
N CYS A 17 -0.09 -1.45 5.63
CA CYS A 17 0.21 -2.22 4.42
C CYS A 17 0.25 -1.29 3.21
N LEU A 18 1.37 -1.25 2.50
CA LEU A 18 1.52 -0.45 1.29
C LEU A 18 1.21 -1.29 0.05
N ILE A 19 0.11 -1.00 -0.64
CA ILE A 19 -0.33 -1.73 -1.83
C ILE A 19 0.05 -0.93 -3.07
N THR A 20 0.75 -1.55 -4.00
CA THR A 20 1.00 -0.93 -5.31
C THR A 20 -0.25 -1.05 -6.19
N ASP A 21 -0.70 0.07 -6.74
CA ASP A 21 -1.80 0.11 -7.69
C ASP A 21 -1.34 -0.28 -9.09
N ASP A 22 -1.71 -1.49 -9.52
CA ASP A 22 -1.50 -2.01 -10.86
C ASP A 22 -2.68 -1.75 -11.80
N GLY A 23 -3.72 -1.04 -11.33
CA GLY A 23 -4.92 -0.69 -12.08
C GLY A 23 -5.85 -1.85 -12.36
N SER A 24 -5.58 -3.00 -11.75
CA SER A 24 -6.49 -4.12 -11.73
C SER A 24 -7.63 -3.89 -10.72
N SER A 25 -8.67 -4.70 -10.80
CA SER A 25 -9.73 -4.70 -9.79
C SER A 25 -9.32 -5.37 -8.48
N LEU A 26 -8.10 -5.93 -8.38
CA LEU A 26 -7.65 -6.66 -7.20
C LEU A 26 -7.17 -5.71 -6.10
N ALA A 27 -6.44 -4.65 -6.44
CA ALA A 27 -5.92 -3.71 -5.43
C ALA A 27 -7.02 -3.14 -4.52
N PRO A 28 -8.19 -2.69 -5.03
CA PRO A 28 -9.30 -2.24 -4.16
C PRO A 28 -9.91 -3.36 -3.30
N VAL A 29 -9.97 -4.60 -3.82
CA VAL A 29 -10.50 -5.76 -3.08
C VAL A 29 -9.55 -6.16 -1.97
N LEU A 30 -8.25 -6.20 -2.25
CA LEU A 30 -7.20 -6.50 -1.28
C LEU A 30 -7.17 -5.45 -0.17
N ALA A 31 -7.22 -4.16 -0.53
CA ALA A 31 -7.24 -3.08 0.44
C ALA A 31 -8.44 -3.21 1.40
N LYS A 32 -9.64 -3.48 0.87
CA LYS A 32 -10.83 -3.72 1.72
C LYS A 32 -10.64 -4.91 2.65
N ALA A 33 -10.14 -6.04 2.14
CA ALA A 33 -9.91 -7.24 2.95
C ALA A 33 -8.89 -7.01 4.07
N LEU A 34 -7.84 -6.24 3.80
CA LEU A 34 -6.83 -5.85 4.79
C LEU A 34 -7.43 -4.93 5.88
N SER A 35 -8.24 -3.94 5.49
CA SER A 35 -8.97 -3.13 6.47
C SER A 35 -9.87 -3.96 7.38
N GLU A 36 -10.58 -4.96 6.83
CA GLU A 36 -11.42 -5.89 7.62
C GLU A 36 -10.60 -6.76 8.58
N GLN A 37 -9.31 -6.97 8.30
CA GLN A 37 -8.37 -7.68 9.16
C GLN A 37 -7.62 -6.76 10.14
N GLY A 38 -7.99 -5.48 10.24
CA GLY A 38 -7.37 -4.53 11.16
C GLY A 38 -6.05 -3.92 10.66
N TRP A 39 -5.71 -4.11 9.38
CA TRP A 39 -4.58 -3.41 8.77
C TRP A 39 -4.99 -2.01 8.29
N LEU A 40 -4.02 -1.12 8.19
CA LEU A 40 -4.17 0.18 7.52
C LEU A 40 -3.60 0.09 6.10
N PRO A 41 -4.41 -0.24 5.08
CA PRO A 41 -3.94 -0.25 3.69
C PRO A 41 -3.70 1.18 3.21
N VAL A 42 -2.66 1.36 2.40
CA VAL A 42 -2.31 2.61 1.72
C VAL A 42 -1.98 2.27 0.28
N ILE A 43 -2.55 2.99 -0.66
CA ILE A 43 -2.33 2.76 -2.08
C ILE A 43 -1.19 3.63 -2.58
N LEU A 44 -0.21 3.03 -3.26
CA LEU A 44 0.86 3.71 -3.98
C LEU A 44 0.64 3.58 -5.48
N ARG A 45 0.55 4.73 -6.16
CA ARG A 45 0.46 4.81 -7.62
C ARG A 45 1.69 5.50 -8.18
N PHE A 46 2.38 4.82 -9.09
CA PHE A 46 3.53 5.39 -9.79
C PHE A 46 3.11 6.28 -10.95
N SER A 47 3.92 7.32 -11.20
CA SER A 47 3.71 8.21 -12.35
C SER A 47 3.99 7.49 -13.68
N GLY A 48 3.43 8.02 -14.77
CA GLY A 48 3.80 7.61 -16.13
C GLY A 48 3.22 6.28 -16.62
N ILE A 49 2.44 5.57 -15.80
CA ILE A 49 1.80 4.32 -16.20
C ILE A 49 0.50 4.63 -16.97
N SER A 50 0.64 4.99 -18.25
CA SER A 50 -0.47 5.38 -19.14
C SER A 50 -1.61 4.36 -19.22
N GLU A 51 -1.30 3.06 -19.02
CA GLU A 51 -2.32 2.01 -18.98
C GLU A 51 -3.25 2.09 -17.75
N LEU A 52 -2.76 2.59 -16.61
CA LEU A 52 -3.59 2.83 -15.43
C LEU A 52 -4.64 3.91 -15.74
N VAL A 53 -4.20 5.01 -16.35
CA VAL A 53 -5.04 6.18 -16.63
C VAL A 53 -6.16 5.87 -17.63
N LYS A 54 -5.94 4.91 -18.53
CA LYS A 54 -6.90 4.55 -19.60
C LYS A 54 -7.95 3.51 -19.19
N LYS A 55 -7.70 2.73 -18.13
CA LYS A 55 -8.65 1.71 -17.67
C LYS A 55 -9.69 2.34 -16.73
N LYS A 56 -10.95 1.92 -16.87
CA LYS A 56 -12.02 2.29 -15.94
C LYS A 56 -11.80 1.55 -14.62
N GLN A 57 -11.09 2.17 -13.69
CA GLN A 57 -10.71 1.56 -12.43
C GLN A 57 -11.88 1.53 -11.44
N LYS A 58 -11.91 0.51 -10.59
CA LYS A 58 -12.78 0.54 -9.41
C LYS A 58 -12.20 1.57 -8.43
N PRO A 59 -13.01 2.47 -7.88
CA PRO A 59 -12.52 3.41 -6.88
C PRO A 59 -12.13 2.66 -5.60
N PHE A 60 -11.10 3.14 -4.93
CA PHE A 60 -10.79 2.76 -3.55
C PHE A 60 -11.84 3.37 -2.61
N ALA A 61 -12.03 2.75 -1.44
CA ALA A 61 -12.87 3.33 -0.40
C ALA A 61 -12.28 4.67 0.07
N LYS A 62 -13.15 5.63 0.44
CA LYS A 62 -12.72 7.02 0.73
C LYS A 62 -11.78 7.10 1.93
N GLU A 63 -11.88 6.16 2.86
CA GLU A 63 -11.01 6.05 4.02
C GLU A 63 -9.59 5.53 3.72
N ILE A 64 -9.34 4.98 2.52
CA ILE A 64 -8.05 4.38 2.16
C ILE A 64 -7.14 5.47 1.56
N PRO A 65 -5.99 5.79 2.18
CA PRO A 65 -5.07 6.79 1.65
C PRO A 65 -4.50 6.37 0.29
N LEU A 66 -4.39 7.33 -0.63
CA LEU A 66 -3.78 7.17 -1.95
C LEU A 66 -2.60 8.14 -2.08
N ILE A 67 -1.41 7.61 -2.33
CA ILE A 67 -0.20 8.33 -2.71
C ILE A 67 -0.06 8.21 -4.22
N GLU A 68 -0.18 9.32 -4.92
CA GLU A 68 0.07 9.39 -6.35
C GLU A 68 1.39 10.13 -6.58
N LEU A 69 2.39 9.42 -7.11
CA LEU A 69 3.67 9.99 -7.48
C LEU A 69 3.52 10.79 -8.78
N THR A 70 4.13 11.96 -8.82
CA THR A 70 4.10 12.85 -9.99
C THR A 70 5.26 12.60 -10.96
N SER A 71 6.31 11.93 -10.49
CA SER A 71 7.48 11.51 -11.25
C SER A 71 7.85 10.05 -10.96
N SER A 72 8.75 9.49 -11.77
CA SER A 72 9.35 8.17 -11.52
C SER A 72 10.66 8.28 -10.73
N SER A 73 10.89 9.41 -10.04
CA SER A 73 12.12 9.62 -9.27
C SER A 73 12.08 8.85 -7.95
N GLU A 74 13.20 8.22 -7.61
CA GLU A 74 13.38 7.54 -6.33
C GLU A 74 13.27 8.51 -5.16
N PHE A 75 13.79 9.74 -5.32
CA PHE A 75 13.70 10.79 -4.30
C PHE A 75 12.26 11.13 -3.89
N GLU A 76 11.33 11.21 -4.85
CA GLU A 76 9.92 11.46 -4.56
C GLU A 76 9.28 10.27 -3.84
N LEU A 77 9.60 9.04 -4.26
CA LEU A 77 9.15 7.82 -3.59
C LEU A 77 9.62 7.80 -2.13
N GLU A 78 10.90 7.99 -1.88
CA GLU A 78 11.48 8.01 -0.53
C GLU A 78 10.83 9.08 0.34
N THR A 79 10.66 10.29 -0.19
CA THR A 79 10.02 11.41 0.52
C THR A 79 8.57 11.09 0.86
N SER A 80 7.84 10.49 -0.08
CA SER A 80 6.44 10.09 0.13
C SER A 80 6.32 8.99 1.19
N LEU A 81 7.18 7.98 1.15
CA LEU A 81 7.22 6.91 2.14
C LEU A 81 7.61 7.41 3.53
N LYS A 82 8.51 8.39 3.60
CA LYS A 82 8.87 9.02 4.87
C LYS A 82 7.69 9.79 5.46
N SER A 83 7.01 10.61 4.66
CA SER A 83 5.79 11.32 5.11
C SER A 83 4.68 10.37 5.52
N LEU A 84 4.55 9.23 4.83
CA LEU A 84 3.59 8.20 5.19
C LEU A 84 3.88 7.63 6.58
N LYS A 85 5.14 7.26 6.84
CA LYS A 85 5.56 6.73 8.14
C LYS A 85 5.35 7.72 9.28
N GLU A 86 5.61 9.00 9.04
CA GLU A 86 5.38 10.07 10.01
C GLU A 86 3.90 10.24 10.36
N LYS A 87 2.99 10.05 9.39
CA LYS A 87 1.54 10.24 9.58
C LYS A 87 0.83 9.01 10.15
N HIS A 88 1.27 7.81 9.74
CA HIS A 88 0.50 6.58 9.94
C HIS A 88 1.29 5.46 10.63
N GLY A 89 2.56 5.69 10.97
CA GLY A 89 3.41 4.71 11.65
C GLY A 89 4.17 3.79 10.68
N ASN A 90 4.78 2.74 11.23
CA ASN A 90 5.66 1.87 10.46
C ASN A 90 4.90 0.96 9.48
N ILE A 91 5.54 0.71 8.34
CA ILE A 91 5.06 -0.23 7.33
C ILE A 91 5.33 -1.66 7.80
N GLY A 92 4.27 -2.43 8.00
CA GLY A 92 4.32 -3.84 8.42
C GLY A 92 4.24 -4.83 7.25
N GLY A 93 3.87 -4.37 6.05
CA GLY A 93 3.78 -5.20 4.85
C GLY A 93 3.68 -4.40 3.54
N PHE A 94 3.97 -5.06 2.43
CA PHE A 94 3.92 -4.53 1.07
C PHE A 94 3.18 -5.53 0.15
#